data_AF-A0A0C5DZY8-F1
#
_entry.id   AF-A0A0C5DZY8-F1
#
_cell.length_a   1.000
_cell.length_b   1.000
_cell.length_c   1.000
_cell.angle_alpha   90.00
_cell.angle_beta   90.00
_cell.angle_gamma   90.00
#
_symmetry.space_group_name_H-M   'P 1'
#
loop_
_entity.id
_entity.type
_entity.pdbx_description
1 polymer ?
#
loop_
_entity_poly.entity_id
_entity_poly.type
_entity_poly.pdbx_seq_one_letter_code
_entity_poly.pdbx_strand_id
1 'polypeptide(L)'
;MPNKALRILIADEQHFHRMKIERVLNQLGYYRIAPMYRLIELLNVVEYGSEPMDLVIINATLGRHARLDMLAFCMDNPQIRHGLVYDCERSMAPSVAVGRQRKIYTSSQALPDHDTLGRLMRAVDTGRRHPAPVPGASFDSCNEAQLTPDGVPRSAMLR
;
A
#
# COMPACT_ATOMS: atom_id res chain seq x y z
N MET A 1 -2.43 18.40 -2.12
CA MET A 1 -2.30 18.12 -3.56
C MET A 1 -2.23 16.61 -3.74
N PRO A 2 -2.91 16.05 -4.76
CA PRO A 2 -2.89 14.62 -5.03
C PRO A 2 -1.49 14.18 -5.48
N ASN A 3 -1.00 13.06 -4.96
CA ASN A 3 0.27 12.52 -5.40
C ASN A 3 0.12 11.75 -6.72
N LYS A 4 0.49 12.40 -7.83
CA LYS A 4 0.38 11.84 -9.18
C LYS A 4 1.32 10.65 -9.44
N ALA A 5 2.31 10.41 -8.57
CA ALA A 5 3.27 9.33 -8.71
C ALA A 5 2.82 8.01 -8.05
N LEU A 6 1.62 7.97 -7.43
CA LEU A 6 1.09 6.76 -6.81
C LEU A 6 0.87 5.66 -7.85
N ARG A 7 1.45 4.50 -7.60
CA ARG A 7 1.25 3.28 -8.40
C ARG A 7 0.00 2.58 -7.91
N ILE A 8 -1.06 2.67 -8.71
CA ILE A 8 -2.37 2.11 -8.36
C ILE A 8 -2.61 0.89 -9.24
N LEU A 9 -2.99 -0.22 -8.64
CA LEU A 9 -3.43 -1.41 -9.35
C LEU A 9 -4.93 -1.60 -9.12
N ILE A 10 -5.68 -1.89 -10.19
CA ILE A 10 -7.10 -2.24 -10.11
C ILE A 10 -7.26 -3.67 -10.60
N ALA A 11 -7.78 -4.58 -9.78
CA ALA A 11 -8.07 -5.95 -10.21
C ALA A 11 -9.55 -6.31 -10.00
N ASP A 12 -10.21 -6.62 -11.10
CA ASP A 12 -11.59 -7.12 -11.14
C ASP A 12 -11.73 -7.92 -12.44
N GLU A 13 -12.54 -8.97 -12.45
CA GLU A 13 -12.86 -9.70 -13.67
C GLU A 13 -13.72 -8.82 -14.61
N GLN A 14 -14.62 -8.01 -14.07
CA GLN A 14 -15.53 -7.20 -14.87
C GLN A 14 -14.82 -5.97 -15.46
N HIS A 15 -14.68 -5.94 -16.79
CA HIS A 15 -14.04 -4.83 -17.50
C HIS A 15 -14.69 -3.47 -17.20
N PHE A 16 -16.01 -3.45 -17.09
CA PHE A 16 -16.77 -2.23 -16.80
C PHE A 16 -16.44 -1.65 -15.42
N HIS A 17 -16.19 -2.49 -14.42
CA HIS A 17 -15.80 -2.03 -13.08
C HIS A 17 -14.43 -1.36 -13.12
N ARG A 18 -13.45 -2.00 -13.76
CA ARG A 18 -12.10 -1.44 -13.93
C ARG A 18 -12.15 -0.07 -14.61
N MET A 19 -12.87 0.03 -15.71
CA MET A 19 -13.03 1.30 -16.46
C MET A 19 -13.66 2.41 -15.62
N LYS A 20 -14.69 2.09 -14.81
CA LYS A 20 -15.34 3.08 -13.95
C LYS A 20 -14.42 3.57 -12.83
N ILE A 21 -13.74 2.66 -12.15
CA ILE A 21 -12.80 3.00 -11.07
C ILE A 21 -11.66 3.85 -11.64
N GLU A 22 -11.07 3.43 -12.76
CA GLU A 22 -10.01 4.17 -13.43
C GLU A 22 -10.46 5.58 -13.84
N ARG A 23 -11.66 5.72 -14.42
CA ARG A 23 -12.21 7.03 -14.78
C ARG A 23 -12.35 7.96 -13.57
N VAL A 24 -12.82 7.44 -12.43
CA VAL A 24 -12.94 8.22 -11.19
C VAL A 24 -11.56 8.63 -10.68
N LEU A 25 -10.58 7.72 -10.65
CA LEU A 25 -9.22 8.03 -10.23
C LEU A 25 -8.55 9.08 -11.13
N ASN A 26 -8.76 8.99 -12.46
CA ASN A 26 -8.30 9.98 -13.42
C ASN A 26 -8.90 11.37 -13.16
N GLN A 27 -10.20 11.44 -12.82
CA GLN A 27 -10.88 12.69 -12.43
C GLN A 27 -10.34 13.27 -11.11
N LEU A 28 -9.90 12.41 -10.19
CA LEU A 28 -9.23 12.80 -8.94
C LEU A 28 -7.75 13.18 -9.15
N GLY A 29 -7.20 13.01 -10.36
CA GLY A 29 -5.86 13.43 -10.74
C GLY A 29 -4.76 12.36 -10.62
N TYR A 30 -5.12 11.07 -10.55
CA TYR A 30 -4.19 9.95 -10.52
C TYR A 30 -4.18 9.23 -11.87
N TYR A 31 -2.99 8.95 -12.43
CA TYR A 31 -2.88 8.46 -13.81
C TYR A 31 -1.99 7.21 -13.97
N ARG A 32 -1.20 6.85 -12.94
CA ARG A 32 -0.32 5.66 -12.98
C ARG A 32 -1.10 4.43 -12.49
N ILE A 33 -2.11 4.07 -13.27
CA ILE A 33 -3.08 3.02 -12.96
C ILE A 33 -2.81 1.80 -13.85
N ALA A 34 -2.74 0.62 -13.25
CA ALA A 34 -2.57 -0.65 -13.94
C ALA A 34 -3.81 -1.54 -13.72
N PRO A 35 -4.69 -1.69 -14.73
CA PRO A 35 -5.83 -2.59 -14.64
C PRO A 35 -5.40 -4.05 -14.90
N MET A 36 -5.92 -4.99 -14.11
CA MET A 36 -5.68 -6.43 -14.22
C MET A 36 -7.01 -7.17 -14.25
N TYR A 37 -7.13 -8.14 -15.16
CA TYR A 37 -8.36 -8.93 -15.30
C TYR A 37 -8.30 -10.20 -14.45
N ARG A 38 -7.12 -10.82 -14.35
CA ARG A 38 -6.96 -12.14 -13.73
C ARG A 38 -6.22 -12.05 -12.42
N LEU A 39 -6.59 -12.93 -11.49
CA LEU A 39 -5.87 -13.10 -10.23
C LEU A 39 -4.37 -13.35 -10.46
N ILE A 40 -4.00 -14.18 -11.44
CA ILE A 40 -2.58 -14.47 -11.71
C ILE A 40 -1.77 -13.24 -12.14
N GLU A 41 -2.40 -12.28 -12.84
CA GLU A 41 -1.74 -11.04 -13.25
C GLU A 41 -1.45 -10.16 -12.03
N LEU A 42 -2.41 -10.08 -11.10
CA LEU A 42 -2.23 -9.43 -9.81
C LEU A 42 -1.09 -10.08 -9.02
N LEU A 43 -1.10 -11.41 -8.85
CA LEU A 43 -0.08 -12.15 -8.11
C LEU A 43 1.31 -11.90 -8.70
N ASN A 44 1.45 -12.02 -10.02
CA ASN A 44 2.73 -11.78 -10.69
C ASN A 44 3.28 -10.37 -10.44
N VAL A 45 2.43 -9.35 -10.47
CA VAL A 45 2.85 -7.96 -10.28
C VAL A 45 3.21 -7.67 -8.82
N VAL A 46 2.52 -8.31 -7.88
CA VAL A 46 2.81 -8.17 -6.44
C VAL A 46 4.06 -8.96 -6.05
N GLU A 47 4.26 -10.17 -6.57
CA GLU A 47 5.39 -11.04 -6.23
C GLU A 47 6.70 -10.65 -6.93
N TYR A 48 6.65 -10.31 -8.21
CA TYR A 48 7.85 -10.00 -9.02
C TYR A 48 8.08 -8.50 -9.23
N GLY A 49 7.23 -7.65 -8.65
CA GLY A 49 7.38 -6.20 -8.74
C GLY A 49 8.65 -5.72 -8.01
N SER A 50 9.51 -4.97 -8.71
CA SER A 50 10.73 -4.39 -8.11
C SER A 50 10.45 -3.31 -7.07
N GLU A 51 9.25 -2.74 -7.08
CA GLU A 51 8.80 -1.73 -6.12
C GLU A 51 7.41 -2.08 -5.58
N PRO A 52 7.13 -1.79 -4.30
CA PRO A 52 5.79 -1.95 -3.72
C PRO A 52 4.73 -1.13 -4.46
N MET A 53 3.51 -1.64 -4.48
CA MET A 53 2.33 -0.91 -4.96
C MET A 53 1.85 0.06 -3.88
N ASP A 54 1.57 1.30 -4.27
CA ASP A 54 1.08 2.30 -3.32
C ASP A 54 -0.38 2.04 -2.94
N LEU A 55 -1.19 1.60 -3.89
CA LEU A 55 -2.59 1.24 -3.68
C LEU A 55 -2.99 0.07 -4.58
N VAL A 56 -3.71 -0.88 -4.01
CA VAL A 56 -4.32 -1.99 -4.72
C VAL A 56 -5.84 -1.96 -4.47
N ILE A 57 -6.64 -1.90 -5.53
CA ILE A 57 -8.11 -1.90 -5.48
C ILE A 57 -8.59 -3.21 -6.09
N ILE A 58 -9.22 -4.08 -5.28
CA ILE A 58 -9.57 -5.44 -5.69
C ILE A 58 -11.05 -5.73 -5.38
N ASN A 59 -11.73 -6.37 -6.32
CA ASN A 59 -13.03 -7.00 -6.06
C ASN A 59 -12.83 -8.26 -5.21
N ALA A 60 -13.56 -8.40 -4.10
CA ALA A 60 -13.48 -9.56 -3.22
C ALA A 60 -13.73 -10.90 -3.94
N THR A 61 -14.50 -10.88 -5.04
CA THR A 61 -14.86 -12.07 -5.81
C THR A 61 -13.73 -12.59 -6.72
N LEU A 62 -12.68 -11.80 -7.00
CA LEU A 62 -11.55 -12.18 -7.85
C LEU A 62 -10.80 -13.43 -7.31
N GLY A 63 -10.77 -13.59 -5.98
CA GLY A 63 -10.13 -14.72 -5.32
C GLY A 63 -11.00 -15.98 -5.22
N ARG A 64 -12.29 -15.89 -5.57
CA ARG A 64 -13.29 -16.92 -5.25
C ARG A 64 -12.97 -18.27 -5.90
N HIS A 65 -12.54 -18.27 -7.16
CA HIS A 65 -12.16 -19.50 -7.88
C HIS A 65 -10.95 -20.21 -7.27
N ALA A 66 -9.98 -19.44 -6.75
CA ALA A 66 -8.79 -19.96 -6.09
C ALA A 66 -8.98 -20.21 -4.58
N ARG A 67 -10.18 -19.95 -4.04
CA ARG A 67 -10.48 -19.94 -2.59
C ARG A 67 -9.51 -19.05 -1.79
N LEU A 68 -9.04 -17.97 -2.42
CA LEU A 68 -8.14 -17.01 -1.81
C LEU A 68 -8.95 -15.85 -1.23
N ASP A 69 -8.76 -15.57 0.06
CA ASP A 69 -9.32 -14.39 0.70
C ASP A 69 -8.51 -13.16 0.28
N MET A 70 -9.13 -12.26 -0.50
CA MET A 70 -8.50 -11.04 -0.99
C MET A 70 -8.14 -10.07 0.14
N LEU A 71 -8.89 -10.09 1.25
CA LEU A 71 -8.61 -9.26 2.41
C LEU A 71 -7.35 -9.76 3.12
N ALA A 72 -7.28 -11.06 3.42
CA ALA A 72 -6.10 -11.69 4.00
C ALA A 72 -4.87 -11.51 3.09
N PHE A 73 -5.04 -11.74 1.79
CA PHE A 73 -3.99 -11.48 0.79
C PHE A 73 -3.45 -10.06 0.90
N CYS A 74 -4.29 -9.03 0.90
CA CYS A 74 -3.80 -7.65 1.01
C CYS A 74 -3.10 -7.38 2.35
N MET A 75 -3.58 -7.97 3.45
CA MET A 75 -2.98 -7.78 4.77
C MET A 75 -1.63 -8.47 4.93
N ASP A 76 -1.44 -9.63 4.33
CA ASP A 76 -0.23 -10.45 4.51
C ASP A 76 0.90 -10.05 3.55
N ASN A 77 0.58 -9.35 2.45
CA ASN A 77 1.55 -8.98 1.44
C ASN A 77 2.30 -7.67 1.74
N PRO A 78 3.61 -7.70 2.04
CA PRO A 78 4.39 -6.49 2.35
C PRO A 78 4.58 -5.57 1.14
N GLN A 79 4.38 -6.08 -0.07
CA GLN A 79 4.46 -5.32 -1.33
C GLN A 79 3.23 -4.42 -1.55
N ILE A 80 2.18 -4.57 -0.74
CA ILE A 80 0.96 -3.76 -0.81
C ILE A 80 0.98 -2.74 0.31
N ARG A 81 1.14 -1.46 -0.03
CA ARG A 81 1.16 -0.38 0.97
C ARG A 81 -0.22 -0.02 1.46
N HIS A 82 -1.20 0.05 0.56
CA HIS A 82 -2.61 0.27 0.87
C HIS A 82 -3.46 -0.66 0.01
N GLY A 83 -4.55 -1.18 0.56
CA GLY A 83 -5.47 -2.05 -0.17
C GLY A 83 -6.92 -1.61 0.04
N LEU A 84 -7.73 -1.57 -1.01
CA LEU A 84 -9.18 -1.47 -0.94
C LEU A 84 -9.76 -2.78 -1.48
N VAL A 85 -10.45 -3.54 -0.63
CA VAL A 85 -11.27 -4.67 -1.06
C VAL A 85 -12.71 -4.20 -1.12
N TYR A 86 -13.38 -4.33 -2.26
CA TYR A 86 -14.80 -3.97 -2.42
C TYR A 86 -15.65 -5.18 -2.80
N ASP A 87 -16.97 -5.02 -2.81
CA ASP A 87 -17.93 -6.13 -2.93
C ASP A 87 -17.77 -7.16 -1.79
N CYS A 88 -17.39 -6.69 -0.60
CA CYS A 88 -17.24 -7.55 0.57
C CYS A 88 -18.63 -7.88 1.14
N GLU A 89 -18.91 -9.17 1.34
CA GLU A 89 -20.07 -9.59 2.14
C GLU A 89 -20.00 -8.94 3.52
N ARG A 90 -21.11 -8.35 3.98
CA ARG A 90 -21.20 -7.56 5.23
C ARG A 90 -20.76 -8.33 6.47
N SER A 91 -20.66 -9.67 6.37
CA SER A 91 -20.20 -10.59 7.42
C SER A 91 -18.68 -10.66 7.58
N MET A 92 -17.87 -10.10 6.68
CA MET A 92 -16.39 -10.19 6.71
C MET A 92 -15.69 -8.94 7.27
N ALA A 93 -16.41 -7.98 7.85
CA ALA A 93 -15.79 -6.74 8.34
C ALA A 93 -16.01 -6.53 9.84
N PRO A 94 -14.95 -6.47 10.66
CA PRO A 94 -14.94 -5.51 11.75
C PRO A 94 -14.96 -4.12 11.11
N SER A 95 -16.08 -3.43 11.29
CA SER A 95 -16.20 -2.01 11.03
C SER A 95 -15.18 -1.26 11.89
N VAL A 96 -14.34 -0.46 11.23
CA VAL A 96 -13.68 0.76 11.75
C VAL A 96 -13.03 0.62 13.13
N ALA A 97 -11.72 0.41 13.12
CA ALA A 97 -10.83 1.11 14.03
C ALA A 97 -9.69 1.72 13.21
N VAL A 98 -9.43 3.00 13.43
CA VAL A 98 -8.11 3.60 13.18
C VAL A 98 -7.13 2.90 14.14
N GLY A 99 -6.78 1.67 13.81
CA GLY A 99 -5.75 0.85 14.42
C GLY A 99 -4.73 0.60 13.35
N ARG A 100 -3.56 1.22 13.48
CA ARG A 100 -2.49 1.23 12.48
C ARG A 100 -1.78 -0.14 12.43
N GLN A 101 -2.49 -1.17 11.97
CA GLN A 101 -1.85 -2.34 11.40
C GLN A 101 -2.26 -2.46 9.94
N ARG A 102 -1.37 -1.98 9.07
CA ARG A 102 -1.29 -2.31 7.63
C ARG A 102 -2.31 -1.74 6.63
N LYS A 103 -2.91 -0.56 6.86
CA LYS A 103 -3.39 0.32 5.74
C LYS A 103 -4.41 -0.31 4.75
N ILE A 104 -5.21 -1.30 5.17
CA ILE A 104 -6.26 -1.94 4.35
C ILE A 104 -7.65 -1.36 4.65
N TYR A 105 -8.48 -1.23 3.61
CA TYR A 105 -9.83 -0.67 3.62
C TYR A 105 -10.81 -1.66 2.98
N THR A 106 -12.06 -1.66 3.44
CA THR A 106 -13.13 -2.53 2.91
C THR A 106 -14.35 -1.72 2.50
N SER A 107 -15.02 -2.11 1.42
CA SER A 107 -16.32 -1.55 1.00
C SER A 107 -17.31 -2.67 0.71
N SER A 108 -18.52 -2.56 1.24
CA SER A 108 -19.62 -3.47 0.91
C SER A 108 -20.36 -3.07 -0.39
N GLN A 109 -19.94 -1.99 -1.06
CA GLN A 109 -20.51 -1.62 -2.35
C GLN A 109 -19.96 -2.53 -3.45
N ALA A 110 -20.84 -2.97 -4.35
CA ALA A 110 -20.45 -3.75 -5.54
C ALA A 110 -19.46 -2.98 -6.46
N LEU A 111 -19.53 -1.65 -6.45
CA LEU A 111 -18.56 -0.77 -7.09
C LEU A 111 -18.37 0.49 -6.25
N PRO A 112 -17.13 0.87 -5.90
CA PRO A 112 -16.89 2.10 -5.13
C PRO A 112 -17.19 3.35 -5.97
N ASP A 113 -17.89 4.29 -5.36
CA ASP A 113 -18.26 5.57 -5.97
C ASP A 113 -17.15 6.64 -5.84
N HIS A 114 -17.41 7.81 -6.43
CA HIS A 114 -16.48 8.95 -6.42
C HIS A 114 -16.12 9.39 -4.99
N ASP A 115 -17.09 9.43 -4.08
CA ASP A 115 -16.87 9.88 -2.71
C ASP A 115 -16.04 8.87 -1.92
N THR A 116 -16.27 7.58 -2.13
CA THR A 116 -15.52 6.49 -1.49
C THR A 116 -14.08 6.47 -1.96
N LEU A 117 -13.84 6.57 -3.27
CA LEU A 117 -12.49 6.69 -3.81
C LEU A 117 -11.83 8.01 -3.38
N GLY A 118 -12.56 9.13 -3.35
CA GLY A 118 -12.04 10.42 -2.88
C GLY A 118 -11.66 10.42 -1.39
N ARG A 119 -12.40 9.69 -0.54
CA ARG A 119 -12.01 9.48 0.88
C ARG A 119 -10.77 8.60 1.00
N LEU A 120 -10.73 7.48 0.27
CA LEU A 120 -9.58 6.58 0.23
C LEU A 120 -8.31 7.32 -0.17
N MET A 121 -8.35 8.07 -1.27
CA MET A 121 -7.16 8.74 -1.80
C MET A 121 -6.61 9.80 -0.85
N ARG A 122 -7.47 10.51 -0.11
CA ARG A 122 -7.02 11.42 0.96
C ARG A 122 -6.26 10.69 2.08
N ALA A 123 -6.69 9.49 2.44
CA ALA A 123 -6.00 8.66 3.43
C ALA A 123 -4.67 8.10 2.90
N VAL A 124 -4.61 7.73 1.62
CA VAL A 124 -3.38 7.26 0.97
C VAL A 124 -2.34 8.39 0.84
N ASP A 125 -2.76 9.58 0.41
CA ASP A 125 -1.87 10.73 0.23
C ASP A 125 -1.25 11.22 1.54
N THR A 126 -2.02 11.24 2.63
CA THR A 126 -1.52 11.66 3.95
C THR A 126 -0.47 10.70 4.51
N GLY A 127 -0.59 9.40 4.21
CA GLY A 127 0.35 8.37 4.62
C GLY A 127 1.72 8.41 3.91
N ARG A 128 1.88 9.21 2.85
CA ARG A 128 3.15 9.36 2.10
C ARG A 128 3.87 10.68 2.36
N ARG A 129 3.33 11.57 3.21
CA ARG A 129 3.99 12.83 3.63
C ARG A 129 5.20 12.62 4.57
N HIS A 130 5.80 11.43 4.60
CA HIS A 130 7.14 11.33 5.16
C HIS A 130 8.11 12.01 4.20
N PRO A 131 8.97 12.92 4.70
CA PRO A 131 9.85 13.70 3.85
C PRO A 131 10.73 12.73 3.08
N ALA A 132 10.89 12.97 1.77
CA ALA A 132 12.03 12.43 1.06
C ALA A 132 13.28 12.73 1.90
N PRO A 133 14.21 11.78 2.10
CA PRO A 133 15.51 12.16 2.61
C PRO A 133 16.05 13.21 1.64
N VAL A 134 16.19 14.43 2.13
CA VAL A 134 16.86 15.50 1.38
C VAL A 134 18.22 14.93 0.99
N PRO A 135 18.53 14.76 -0.31
CA PRO A 135 19.88 14.40 -0.72
C PRO A 135 20.76 15.59 -0.35
N GLY A 136 21.50 15.47 0.76
CA GLY A 136 22.33 16.56 1.28
C GLY A 136 22.28 16.78 2.79
N ALA A 137 21.51 16.02 3.57
CA ALA A 137 21.76 15.95 5.01
C ALA A 137 22.98 15.06 5.26
N SER A 138 24.16 15.66 5.11
CA SER A 138 25.43 15.13 5.57
C SER A 138 25.26 14.62 7.00
N PHE A 139 25.49 13.32 7.20
CA PHE A 139 25.88 12.84 8.51
C PHE A 139 27.30 13.35 8.77
N ASP A 140 27.41 14.61 9.16
CA ASP A 140 28.56 15.05 9.94
C ASP A 140 28.41 14.40 11.32
N SER A 141 29.03 13.23 11.45
CA SER A 141 29.60 12.86 12.73
C SER A 141 30.97 12.27 12.43
N CYS A 142 31.95 13.17 12.40
CA CYS A 142 33.31 12.86 12.74
C CYS A 142 33.29 12.05 14.03
N ASN A 143 33.59 10.75 13.94
CA ASN A 143 33.96 9.95 15.08
C ASN A 143 35.33 9.37 14.77
N GLU A 144 36.31 10.26 14.65
CA GLU A 144 37.68 9.95 15.07
C GLU A 144 37.65 9.70 16.58
N ALA A 145 37.28 8.49 16.98
CA ALA A 145 37.73 7.96 18.25
C ALA A 145 39.21 7.61 18.05
N GLN A 146 40.05 8.52 18.53
CA GLN A 146 41.50 8.39 18.61
C GLN A 146 41.92 6.99 19.06
N LEU A 147 42.80 6.36 18.27
CA LEU A 147 43.59 5.23 18.72
C LEU A 147 44.46 5.68 19.91
N THR A 148 44.38 4.96 21.03
CA THR A 148 45.48 4.87 22.00
C THR A 148 46.32 3.63 21.67
N PRO A 149 47.64 3.60 21.94
CA PRO A 149 48.52 2.54 21.44
C PRO A 149 48.28 1.14 22.05
N ASP A 150 47.54 1.01 23.16
CA ASP A 150 47.46 -0.23 23.93
C ASP A 150 46.02 -0.77 24.03
N GLY A 151 45.52 -1.37 22.94
CA GLY A 151 44.11 -1.75 22.75
C GLY A 151 43.45 -2.57 23.86
N VAL A 152 42.73 -1.91 24.78
CA VAL A 152 41.80 -2.54 25.74
C VAL A 152 40.50 -1.72 25.88
N PRO A 153 39.31 -2.31 25.62
CA PRO A 153 38.02 -1.65 25.83
C PRO A 153 37.66 -1.47 27.32
N ARG A 154 37.19 -0.27 27.69
CA ARG A 154 36.91 0.18 29.06
C ARG A 154 35.53 -0.22 29.63
N SER A 155 34.87 -1.24 29.10
CA SER A 155 33.47 -1.59 29.45
C SER A 155 33.30 -2.76 30.42
N ALA A 156 34.34 -3.12 31.20
CA ALA A 156 34.22 -4.16 32.22
C ALA A 156 35.09 -3.86 33.44
N MET A 157 34.59 -3.03 34.37
CA MET A 157 34.85 -3.13 35.82
C MET A 157 34.02 -2.05 36.52
N LEU A 158 32.91 -2.47 37.15
CA LEU A 158 32.34 -1.95 38.41
C LEU A 158 30.87 -2.41 38.53
N ARG A 159 30.69 -3.67 38.93
CA ARG A 159 29.75 -4.07 39.98
C ARG A 159 30.28 -5.30 40.66
#